data_AF-H0Y174-F1
#
_entry.id   AF-H0Y174-F1
#
_cell.length_a   1.000
_cell.length_b   1.000
_cell.length_c   1.000
_cell.angle_alpha   90.00
_cell.angle_beta   90.00
_cell.angle_gamma   90.00
#
_symmetry.space_group_name_H-M   'P 1'
#
loop_
_entity.id
_entity.type
_entity.pdbx_description
1 polymer ?
#
loop_
_entity_poly.entity_id
_entity_poly.type
_entity_poly.pdbx_seq_one_letter_code
_entity_poly.pdbx_strand_id
1 'polypeptide(L)'
;MQPEMEPLCSPTVGNPSVHREAGALLADLETSEEMQARSLGRPVKSSKQYLRQVIAEYEALDRDLPCIRKFPTPPTAQPLCLCMETLPEEDFAHLEVLKALEVELPGAMESGYVSSIRFENMNVICGTAGRRDRWLIMVADFQTRSRLLRSGLSPRGLPHQLVRHDELLLGDYRLHLRRSLVRRRMLEALGAEPTQEA
;
A
#
# COMPACT_ATOMS: atom_id res chain seq x y z
N MET A 1 -38.91 -36.71 -3.46
CA MET A 1 -39.91 -35.76 -3.97
C MET A 1 -39.18 -34.53 -4.50
N GLN A 2 -38.81 -34.53 -5.79
CA GLN A 2 -38.90 -33.29 -6.56
C GLN A 2 -40.41 -33.03 -6.82
N PRO A 3 -40.89 -31.93 -7.45
CA PRO A 3 -40.18 -30.85 -8.16
C PRO A 3 -40.87 -29.45 -8.01
N GLU A 4 -40.56 -28.54 -8.95
CA GLU A 4 -41.39 -27.44 -9.48
C GLU A 4 -41.41 -26.12 -8.68
N MET A 5 -41.44 -24.91 -9.28
CA MET A 5 -41.81 -24.47 -10.63
C MET A 5 -41.37 -22.99 -10.77
N GLU A 6 -40.82 -22.57 -11.92
CA GLU A 6 -41.07 -21.20 -12.42
C GLU A 6 -42.55 -21.11 -12.87
N PRO A 7 -43.18 -19.91 -12.97
CA PRO A 7 -43.24 -19.29 -14.29
C PRO A 7 -43.30 -17.75 -14.34
N LEU A 8 -42.72 -17.22 -15.42
CA LEU A 8 -43.19 -16.18 -16.37
C LEU A 8 -44.47 -15.39 -16.03
N CYS A 9 -44.42 -14.06 -16.26
CA CYS A 9 -45.25 -13.32 -17.26
C CYS A 9 -45.31 -11.79 -16.99
N SER A 10 -44.95 -10.99 -18.01
CA SER A 10 -45.52 -9.63 -18.26
C SER A 10 -46.99 -9.78 -18.74
N PRO A 11 -47.86 -8.77 -18.99
CA PRO A 11 -47.62 -7.34 -19.32
C PRO A 11 -48.70 -6.36 -18.77
N THR A 12 -48.69 -5.08 -19.21
CA THR A 12 -49.86 -4.37 -19.81
C THR A 12 -49.96 -2.88 -19.44
N VAL A 13 -50.20 -2.12 -20.51
CA VAL A 13 -50.41 -0.69 -20.70
C VAL A 13 -51.65 -0.16 -19.96
N GLY A 14 -51.61 1.10 -19.50
CA GLY A 14 -52.81 1.83 -19.08
C GLY A 14 -52.59 3.33 -18.93
N ASN A 15 -52.97 4.11 -19.94
CA ASN A 15 -53.22 5.55 -19.84
C ASN A 15 -54.63 5.81 -19.28
N PRO A 16 -54.84 6.96 -18.60
CA PRO A 16 -56.01 7.82 -18.82
C PRO A 16 -55.54 9.29 -18.97
N SER A 17 -55.79 9.98 -20.08
CA SER A 17 -57.03 10.62 -20.57
C SER A 17 -57.50 11.90 -19.80
N VAL A 18 -57.62 12.96 -20.63
CA VAL A 18 -58.51 14.14 -20.67
C VAL A 18 -58.42 15.41 -19.79
N HIS A 19 -58.53 16.53 -20.53
CA HIS A 19 -59.05 17.89 -20.24
C HIS A 19 -58.11 18.89 -19.53
N ARG A 20 -57.95 20.15 -20.00
CA ARG A 20 -58.97 21.13 -20.41
C ARG A 20 -58.39 22.29 -21.26
N GLU A 21 -59.22 22.83 -22.16
CA GLU A 21 -59.00 23.94 -23.11
C GLU A 21 -58.65 25.30 -22.49
N ALA A 22 -57.96 26.19 -23.25
CA ALA A 22 -58.55 27.38 -23.91
C ALA A 22 -57.51 28.49 -24.21
N GLY A 23 -57.62 29.14 -25.38
CA GLY A 23 -57.26 30.55 -25.55
C GLY A 23 -56.13 30.88 -26.52
N ALA A 24 -56.50 31.24 -27.75
CA ALA A 24 -55.64 31.75 -28.82
C ALA A 24 -55.19 33.22 -28.62
N LEU A 25 -54.09 33.64 -29.25
CA LEU A 25 -54.04 34.63 -30.35
C LEU A 25 -52.61 35.18 -30.63
N LEU A 26 -52.14 34.85 -31.84
CA LEU A 26 -51.39 35.63 -32.85
C LEU A 26 -50.36 36.72 -32.47
N ALA A 27 -49.14 36.50 -32.99
CA ALA A 27 -48.27 37.39 -33.80
C ALA A 27 -48.24 38.91 -33.50
N ASP A 28 -47.05 39.50 -33.32
CA ASP A 28 -46.31 40.07 -34.46
C ASP A 28 -44.90 40.64 -34.12
N LEU A 29 -44.04 40.58 -35.15
CA LEU A 29 -42.91 41.43 -35.54
C LEU A 29 -41.73 41.80 -34.58
N GLU A 30 -40.58 41.16 -34.87
CA GLU A 30 -39.27 41.75 -35.23
C GLU A 30 -38.77 42.99 -34.44
N THR A 31 -37.64 42.95 -33.73
CA THR A 31 -36.29 43.04 -34.31
C THR A 31 -35.21 43.01 -33.21
N SER A 32 -33.99 42.70 -33.65
CA SER A 32 -32.70 43.06 -33.07
C SER A 32 -32.00 41.99 -32.23
N GLU A 33 -31.13 41.30 -32.96
CA GLU A 33 -29.92 40.62 -32.53
C GLU A 33 -29.30 41.23 -31.25
N GLU A 34 -29.13 40.41 -30.21
CA GLU A 34 -27.88 40.48 -29.45
C GLU A 34 -27.60 39.13 -28.78
N MET A 35 -26.60 38.46 -29.37
CA MET A 35 -25.68 37.52 -28.75
C MET A 35 -25.82 37.37 -27.23
N GLN A 36 -26.31 36.21 -26.79
CA GLN A 36 -25.66 35.43 -25.74
C GLN A 36 -26.28 34.03 -25.68
N ALA A 37 -25.96 33.23 -26.68
CA ALA A 37 -25.77 31.80 -26.44
C ALA A 37 -24.62 31.67 -25.44
N ARG A 38 -24.93 31.80 -24.14
CA ARG A 38 -24.08 31.29 -23.06
C ARG A 38 -24.10 29.78 -23.20
N SER A 39 -23.34 29.29 -24.17
CA SER A 39 -22.77 27.97 -24.09
C SER A 39 -22.03 27.96 -22.76
N LEU A 40 -22.63 27.31 -21.76
CA LEU A 40 -21.92 26.77 -20.61
C LEU A 40 -20.98 25.71 -21.17
N GLY A 41 -19.93 26.18 -21.86
CA GLY A 41 -18.80 25.41 -22.30
C GLY A 41 -18.12 24.93 -21.04
N ARG A 42 -18.53 23.76 -20.56
CA ARG A 42 -17.71 22.98 -19.65
C ARG A 42 -16.34 22.92 -20.33
N PRO A 43 -15.27 23.46 -19.74
CA PRO A 43 -13.99 23.49 -20.42
C PRO A 43 -13.62 22.03 -20.67
N VAL A 44 -13.60 21.64 -21.95
CA VAL A 44 -13.04 20.36 -22.37
C VAL A 44 -11.58 20.46 -22.00
N LYS A 45 -11.23 19.93 -20.82
CA LYS A 45 -9.85 19.90 -20.33
C LYS A 45 -9.03 19.35 -21.49
N SER A 46 -8.01 20.10 -21.92
CA SER A 46 -7.07 19.59 -22.92
C SER A 46 -6.60 18.21 -22.45
N SER A 47 -6.39 17.26 -23.36
CA SER A 47 -6.02 15.88 -23.00
C SER A 47 -4.85 15.84 -22.02
N LYS A 48 -3.91 16.79 -22.12
CA LYS A 48 -2.78 16.99 -21.20
C LYS A 48 -3.19 17.42 -19.78
N GLN A 49 -4.21 18.26 -19.62
CA GLN A 49 -4.71 18.66 -18.30
C GLN A 49 -5.51 17.53 -17.64
N TYR A 50 -6.32 16.80 -18.41
CA TYR A 50 -7.02 15.61 -17.92
C TYR A 50 -6.01 14.55 -17.44
N LEU A 51 -4.96 14.34 -18.21
CA LEU A 51 -3.88 13.41 -17.87
C LEU A 51 -3.19 13.73 -16.54
N ARG A 52 -2.80 14.99 -16.35
CA ARG A 52 -2.19 15.47 -15.10
C ARG A 52 -3.11 15.25 -13.90
N GLN A 53 -4.42 15.41 -14.09
CA GLN A 53 -5.39 15.14 -13.04
C GLN A 53 -5.45 13.65 -12.68
N VAL A 54 -5.49 12.75 -13.67
CA VAL A 54 -5.48 11.30 -13.42
C VAL A 54 -4.21 10.86 -12.70
N ILE A 55 -3.04 11.38 -13.12
CA ILE A 55 -1.77 11.13 -12.41
C ILE A 55 -1.87 11.60 -10.96
N ALA A 56 -2.36 12.82 -10.72
CA ALA A 56 -2.47 13.38 -9.37
C ALA A 56 -3.47 12.61 -8.49
N GLU A 57 -4.59 12.14 -9.05
CA GLU A 57 -5.57 11.31 -8.35
C GLU A 57 -4.97 9.94 -7.99
N TYR A 58 -4.19 9.34 -8.87
CA TYR A 58 -3.45 8.12 -8.54
C TYR A 58 -2.38 8.37 -7.48
N GLU A 59 -1.59 9.43 -7.59
CA GLU A 59 -0.59 9.77 -6.58
C GLU A 59 -1.22 10.11 -5.22
N ALA A 60 -2.45 10.60 -5.20
CA ALA A 60 -3.23 10.73 -3.98
C ALA A 60 -3.63 9.35 -3.44
N LEU A 61 -4.14 8.45 -4.28
CA LEU A 61 -4.53 7.11 -3.86
C LEU A 61 -3.34 6.25 -3.41
N ASP A 62 -2.18 6.35 -4.05
CA ASP A 62 -0.95 5.65 -3.65
C ASP A 62 -0.40 6.19 -2.31
N ARG A 63 -0.67 7.47 -1.99
CA ARG A 63 -0.39 8.04 -0.65
C ARG A 63 -1.32 7.48 0.43
N ASP A 64 -2.53 7.08 0.07
CA ASP A 64 -3.48 6.46 1.02
C ASP A 64 -3.12 4.98 1.30
N LEU A 65 -2.36 4.32 0.41
CA LEU A 65 -1.83 3.00 0.67
C LEU A 65 -0.70 3.06 1.72
N PRO A 66 -0.58 2.06 2.63
CA PRO A 66 0.53 2.02 3.56
C PRO A 66 1.86 2.11 2.83
N CYS A 67 2.68 3.11 3.14
CA CYS A 67 3.98 3.29 2.51
C CYS A 67 4.84 2.04 2.72
N ILE A 68 5.74 1.79 1.76
CA ILE A 68 6.63 0.63 1.76
C ILE A 68 8.08 1.10 1.73
N ARG A 69 8.99 0.26 2.23
CA ARG A 69 10.43 0.50 2.09
C ARG A 69 10.77 0.63 0.61
N LYS A 70 11.49 1.70 0.25
CA LYS A 70 11.98 1.95 -1.10
C LYS A 70 13.39 1.41 -1.25
N PHE A 71 13.72 0.89 -2.43
CA PHE A 71 15.02 0.28 -2.70
C PHE A 71 15.61 0.90 -3.97
N PRO A 72 16.66 1.76 -3.86
CA PRO A 72 17.32 2.30 -5.04
C PRO A 72 18.07 1.22 -5.83
N THR A 73 18.59 0.21 -5.11
CA THR A 73 19.27 -0.95 -5.68
C THR A 73 18.78 -2.23 -4.98
N PRO A 74 19.00 -3.42 -5.57
CA PRO A 74 18.70 -4.68 -4.89
C PRO A 74 19.41 -4.76 -3.54
N PRO A 75 18.73 -5.23 -2.47
CA PRO A 75 19.33 -5.33 -1.15
C PRO A 75 20.49 -6.33 -1.13
N THR A 76 21.56 -5.98 -0.41
CA THR A 76 22.71 -6.87 -0.19
C THR A 76 22.33 -8.00 0.76
N ALA A 77 22.70 -9.23 0.41
CA ALA A 77 22.47 -10.40 1.25
C ALA A 77 23.24 -10.32 2.57
N GLN A 78 22.59 -10.69 3.66
CA GLN A 78 23.12 -10.73 5.02
C GLN A 78 22.80 -12.09 5.66
N PRO A 79 23.48 -13.17 5.24
CA PRO A 79 23.10 -14.52 5.61
C PRO A 79 23.27 -14.86 7.09
N LEU A 80 24.05 -14.07 7.84
CA LEU A 80 24.25 -14.19 9.29
C LEU A 80 23.40 -13.19 10.11
N CYS A 81 22.49 -12.46 9.45
CA CYS A 81 21.57 -11.55 10.09
C CYS A 81 20.24 -12.24 10.36
N LEU A 82 19.83 -12.25 11.63
CA LEU A 82 18.52 -12.70 12.07
C LEU A 82 17.64 -11.49 12.37
N CYS A 83 16.33 -11.68 12.25
CA CYS A 83 15.34 -10.66 12.53
C CYS A 83 14.28 -11.20 13.49
N MET A 84 13.95 -10.37 14.47
CA MET A 84 12.77 -10.52 15.34
C MET A 84 11.81 -9.40 14.97
N GLU A 85 10.63 -9.72 14.46
CA GLU A 85 9.57 -8.73 14.27
C GLU A 85 8.80 -8.55 15.58
N THR A 86 8.49 -7.30 15.93
CA THR A 86 7.72 -6.96 17.13
C THR A 86 6.38 -6.36 16.73
N LEU A 87 5.36 -6.57 17.55
CA LEU A 87 4.09 -5.87 17.42
C LEU A 87 4.28 -4.38 17.73
N PRO A 88 3.44 -3.49 17.18
CA PRO A 88 3.52 -2.04 17.44
C PRO A 88 3.43 -1.67 18.93
N GLU A 89 2.76 -2.50 19.74
CA GLU A 89 2.60 -2.31 21.18
C GLU A 89 3.82 -2.80 21.98
N GLU A 90 4.74 -3.54 21.35
CA GLU A 90 5.91 -4.14 21.99
C GLU A 90 7.13 -3.22 21.87
N ASP A 91 7.39 -2.49 22.96
CA ASP A 91 8.44 -1.49 23.10
C ASP A 91 9.71 -2.03 23.76
N PHE A 92 10.27 -3.13 23.25
CA PHE A 92 11.45 -3.72 23.88
C PHE A 92 12.64 -2.76 23.90
N ALA A 93 13.32 -2.66 25.04
CA ALA A 93 14.59 -1.96 25.14
C ALA A 93 15.76 -2.87 24.69
N HIS A 94 16.86 -2.26 24.24
CA HIS A 94 18.05 -3.00 23.81
C HIS A 94 18.56 -3.97 24.88
N LEU A 95 18.53 -3.56 26.15
CA LEU A 95 18.92 -4.39 27.29
C LEU A 95 18.04 -5.63 27.46
N GLU A 96 16.74 -5.54 27.13
CA GLU A 96 15.82 -6.67 27.26
C GLU A 96 16.09 -7.74 26.20
N VAL A 97 16.42 -7.30 24.98
CA VAL A 97 16.84 -8.20 23.90
C VAL A 97 18.18 -8.85 24.24
N LEU A 98 19.14 -8.09 24.78
CA LEU A 98 20.41 -8.62 25.26
C LEU A 98 20.22 -9.68 26.36
N LYS A 99 19.36 -9.41 27.35
CA LYS A 99 19.05 -10.38 28.41
C LYS A 99 18.43 -11.66 27.84
N ALA A 100 17.52 -11.55 26.89
CA ALA A 100 16.93 -12.71 26.23
C ALA A 100 17.99 -13.54 25.47
N LEU A 101 18.93 -12.86 24.79
CA LEU A 101 20.04 -13.54 24.12
C LEU A 101 20.97 -14.25 25.10
N GLU A 102 21.26 -13.64 26.25
CA GLU A 102 22.12 -14.24 27.28
C GLU A 102 21.49 -15.49 27.89
N VAL A 103 20.15 -15.54 28.01
CA VAL A 103 19.43 -16.74 28.46
C VAL A 103 19.54 -17.86 27.43
N GLU A 104 19.34 -17.55 26.15
CA GLU A 104 19.37 -18.55 25.07
C GLU A 104 20.79 -19.01 24.69
N LEU A 105 21.76 -18.10 24.82
CA LEU A 105 23.15 -18.27 24.47
C LEU A 105 24.04 -17.55 25.50
N PRO A 106 24.34 -18.20 26.64
CA PRO A 106 25.20 -17.60 27.66
C PRO A 106 26.56 -17.19 27.10
N GLY A 107 27.00 -15.97 27.44
CA GLY A 107 28.21 -15.35 26.95
C GLY A 107 28.16 -14.97 25.47
N ALA A 108 26.97 -14.77 24.88
CA ALA A 108 26.80 -14.51 23.44
C ALA A 108 27.67 -13.38 22.91
N MET A 109 27.71 -12.26 23.63
CA MET A 109 28.46 -11.07 23.24
C MET A 109 29.94 -11.22 23.56
N GLU A 110 30.27 -11.67 24.77
CA GLU A 110 31.65 -11.80 25.27
C GLU A 110 32.46 -12.83 24.47
N SER A 111 31.82 -13.93 24.09
CA SER A 111 32.41 -14.98 23.27
C SER A 111 32.42 -14.65 21.77
N GLY A 112 31.81 -13.52 21.38
CA GLY A 112 31.73 -13.07 20.00
C GLY A 112 30.76 -13.85 19.10
N TYR A 113 29.89 -14.70 19.67
CA TYR A 113 28.86 -15.41 18.90
C TYR A 113 27.83 -14.45 18.29
N VAL A 114 27.52 -13.38 19.00
CA VAL A 114 26.71 -12.25 18.51
C VAL A 114 27.62 -11.04 18.37
N SER A 115 27.69 -10.49 17.16
CA SER A 115 28.55 -9.36 16.83
C SER A 115 27.86 -8.01 16.99
N SER A 116 26.54 -7.95 16.75
CA SER A 116 25.77 -6.71 16.96
C SER A 116 24.27 -6.97 17.06
N ILE A 117 23.58 -6.01 17.68
CA ILE A 117 22.12 -5.94 17.73
C ILE A 117 21.73 -4.54 17.27
N ARG A 118 20.68 -4.41 16.46
CA ARG A 118 20.18 -3.13 15.96
C ARG A 118 18.66 -3.12 15.93
N PHE A 119 18.07 -1.95 16.12
CA PHE A 119 16.64 -1.74 15.98
C PHE A 119 16.37 -0.98 14.67
N GLU A 120 15.48 -1.54 13.84
CA GLU A 120 14.92 -0.89 12.66
C GLU A 120 13.48 -0.49 12.96
N ASN A 121 13.24 0.83 13.05
CA ASN A 121 11.89 1.36 13.09
C ASN A 121 11.32 1.37 11.67
N MET A 122 10.46 0.41 11.38
CA MET A 122 9.87 0.23 10.05
C MET A 122 8.89 1.34 9.71
N ASN A 123 8.27 1.95 10.72
CA ASN A 123 7.37 3.08 10.51
C ASN A 123 8.12 4.32 10.00
N VAL A 124 9.31 4.59 10.54
CA VAL A 124 10.20 5.66 10.09
C VAL A 124 10.78 5.33 8.71
N ILE A 125 11.27 4.09 8.51
CA ILE A 125 11.86 3.66 7.23
C ILE A 125 10.84 3.75 6.08
N CYS A 126 9.58 3.35 6.35
CA CYS A 126 8.54 3.39 5.34
C CYS A 126 7.84 4.75 5.26
N GLY A 127 7.87 5.57 6.32
CA GLY A 127 7.07 6.79 6.42
C GLY A 127 5.57 6.51 6.58
N THR A 128 5.19 5.43 7.29
CA THR A 128 3.80 5.07 7.57
C THR A 128 3.69 4.38 8.93
N ALA A 129 2.54 4.46 9.60
CA ALA A 129 2.31 3.79 10.88
C ALA A 129 1.80 2.35 10.72
N GLY A 130 1.84 1.57 11.80
CA GLY A 130 1.29 0.21 11.85
C GLY A 130 2.17 -0.88 11.21
N ARG A 131 3.43 -0.57 10.89
CA ARG A 131 4.43 -1.56 10.52
C ARG A 131 5.02 -2.18 11.79
N ARG A 132 5.34 -3.47 11.68
CA ARG A 132 6.08 -4.20 12.70
C ARG A 132 7.54 -3.75 12.67
N ASP A 133 8.03 -3.27 13.80
CA ASP A 133 9.43 -2.92 13.95
C ASP A 133 10.29 -4.18 14.05
N ARG A 134 11.59 -4.02 13.84
CA ARG A 134 12.50 -5.15 13.63
C ARG A 134 13.75 -5.03 14.49
N TRP A 135 14.05 -6.07 15.24
CA TRP A 135 15.35 -6.24 15.89
C TRP A 135 16.24 -7.13 15.02
N LEU A 136 17.34 -6.56 14.56
CA LEU A 136 18.36 -7.26 13.78
C LEU A 136 19.45 -7.77 14.71
N ILE A 137 19.80 -9.04 14.59
CA ILE A 137 20.82 -9.70 15.40
C ILE A 137 21.84 -10.29 14.43
N MET A 138 23.06 -9.77 14.45
CA MET A 138 24.16 -10.27 13.64
C MET A 138 24.94 -11.30 14.42
N VAL A 139 25.02 -12.53 13.90
CA VAL A 139 25.80 -13.61 14.52
C VAL A 139 27.12 -13.84 13.79
N ALA A 140 28.07 -14.51 14.44
CA ALA A 140 29.38 -14.79 13.85
C ALA A 140 29.37 -15.99 12.90
N ASP A 141 28.48 -16.96 13.10
CA ASP A 141 28.52 -18.23 12.39
C ASP A 141 27.14 -18.87 12.15
N PHE A 142 27.10 -19.84 11.24
CA PHE A 142 25.88 -20.54 10.86
C PHE A 142 25.32 -21.49 11.93
N GLN A 143 26.15 -21.98 12.85
CA GLN A 143 25.70 -22.84 13.95
C GLN A 143 24.90 -22.01 14.96
N THR A 144 25.46 -20.87 15.39
CA THR A 144 24.78 -19.87 16.22
C THR A 144 23.49 -19.41 15.56
N ARG A 145 23.54 -19.08 14.27
CA ARG A 145 22.34 -18.72 13.50
C ARG A 145 21.28 -19.81 13.57
N SER A 146 21.66 -21.05 13.32
CA SER A 146 20.73 -22.18 13.26
C SER A 146 20.15 -22.51 14.64
N ARG A 147 20.92 -22.31 15.72
CA ARG A 147 20.44 -22.43 17.10
C ARG A 147 19.34 -21.41 17.37
N LEU A 148 19.63 -20.12 17.13
CA LEU A 148 18.69 -19.03 17.38
C LEU A 148 17.42 -19.11 16.49
N LEU A 149 17.54 -19.58 15.25
CA LEU A 149 16.36 -19.84 14.40
C LEU A 149 15.44 -20.94 14.97
N ARG A 150 15.98 -21.88 15.76
CA ARG A 150 15.18 -22.95 16.37
C ARG A 150 14.62 -22.55 17.74
N SER A 151 15.41 -21.84 18.55
CA SER A 151 15.01 -21.46 19.91
C SER A 151 14.14 -20.20 19.94
N GLY A 152 14.32 -19.28 18.98
CA GLY A 152 13.76 -17.95 19.07
C GLY A 152 14.42 -17.12 20.18
N LEU A 153 13.73 -16.07 20.62
CA LEU A 153 14.09 -15.25 21.78
C LEU A 153 12.85 -14.95 22.62
N SER A 154 13.03 -14.75 23.92
CA SER A 154 11.93 -14.40 24.82
C SER A 154 12.18 -13.13 25.64
N PRO A 155 12.24 -11.92 25.04
CA PRO A 155 12.36 -10.68 25.78
C PRO A 155 11.16 -10.48 26.72
N ARG A 156 11.41 -10.13 27.98
CA ARG A 156 10.37 -10.06 29.04
C ARG A 156 9.56 -11.37 29.20
N GLY A 157 10.10 -12.51 28.76
CA GLY A 157 9.40 -13.80 28.76
C GLY A 157 8.37 -13.98 27.63
N LEU A 158 8.30 -13.04 26.68
CA LEU A 158 7.39 -13.12 25.53
C LEU A 158 8.08 -13.82 24.36
N PRO A 159 7.64 -15.02 23.95
CA PRO A 159 8.33 -15.79 22.93
C PRO A 159 8.18 -15.18 21.54
N HIS A 160 9.30 -15.01 20.86
CA HIS A 160 9.39 -14.49 19.50
C HIS A 160 10.20 -15.44 18.62
N GLN A 161 9.60 -15.80 17.48
CA GLN A 161 10.30 -16.54 16.45
C GLN A 161 11.31 -15.64 15.74
N LEU A 162 12.54 -16.13 15.59
CA LEU A 162 13.53 -15.48 14.73
C LEU A 162 13.41 -16.00 13.30
N VAL A 163 13.57 -15.09 12.34
CA VAL A 163 13.61 -15.40 10.91
C VAL A 163 14.90 -14.87 10.29
N ARG A 164 15.21 -15.31 9.08
CA ARG A 164 16.38 -14.78 8.35
C ARG A 164 16.05 -13.37 7.89
N HIS A 165 16.93 -12.41 8.14
CA HIS A 165 16.72 -11.03 7.70
C HIS A 165 16.48 -10.93 6.18
N ASP A 166 17.25 -11.71 5.40
CA ASP A 166 17.15 -11.76 3.94
C ASP A 166 15.74 -12.16 3.45
N GLU A 167 15.00 -12.98 4.18
CA GLU A 167 13.64 -13.39 3.80
C GLU A 167 12.67 -12.21 3.88
N LEU A 168 12.73 -11.46 4.99
CA LEU A 168 11.91 -10.26 5.18
C LEU A 168 12.30 -9.17 4.20
N LEU A 169 13.60 -8.92 4.06
CA LEU A 169 14.12 -7.87 3.18
C LEU A 169 13.80 -8.15 1.71
N LEU A 170 13.85 -9.42 1.29
CA LEU A 170 13.43 -9.82 -0.05
C LEU A 170 11.91 -9.69 -0.24
N GLY A 171 11.12 -9.95 0.80
CA GLY A 171 9.68 -9.67 0.81
C GLY A 171 9.39 -8.20 0.55
N ASP A 172 10.04 -7.31 1.30
CA ASP A 172 9.94 -5.87 1.13
C ASP A 172 10.37 -5.43 -0.28
N TYR A 173 11.49 -5.96 -0.78
CA TYR A 173 12.01 -5.63 -2.09
C TYR A 173 11.07 -6.07 -3.23
N ARG A 174 10.48 -7.26 -3.13
CA ARG A 174 9.49 -7.74 -4.10
C ARG A 174 8.24 -6.84 -4.11
N LEU A 175 7.80 -6.39 -2.95
CA LEU A 175 6.68 -5.45 -2.85
C LEU A 175 7.03 -4.10 -3.49
N HIS A 176 8.25 -3.60 -3.26
CA HIS A 176 8.77 -2.41 -3.93
C HIS A 176 8.76 -2.55 -5.45
N LEU A 177 9.33 -3.62 -6.00
CA LEU A 177 9.34 -3.86 -7.44
C LEU A 177 7.93 -3.90 -8.04
N ARG A 178 6.97 -4.54 -7.35
CA ARG A 178 5.58 -4.59 -7.79
C ARG A 178 4.94 -3.20 -7.84
N ARG A 179 5.09 -2.39 -6.79
CA ARG A 179 4.55 -1.02 -6.79
C ARG A 179 5.22 -0.15 -7.85
N SER A 180 6.54 -0.21 -7.96
CA SER A 180 7.30 0.55 -8.96
C SER A 180 6.89 0.18 -10.39
N LEU A 181 6.66 -1.12 -10.68
CA LEU A 181 6.21 -1.58 -11.99
C LEU A 181 4.80 -1.10 -12.32
N VAL A 182 3.86 -1.18 -11.37
CA VAL A 182 2.48 -0.70 -11.57
C VAL A 182 2.48 0.80 -11.82
N ARG A 183 3.21 1.57 -11.02
CA ARG A 183 3.35 3.02 -11.19
C ARG A 183 3.93 3.36 -12.55
N ARG A 184 5.02 2.69 -12.96
CA ARG A 184 5.63 2.88 -14.28
C ARG A 184 4.65 2.61 -15.42
N ARG A 185 3.97 1.45 -15.42
CA ARG A 185 2.99 1.09 -16.46
C ARG A 185 1.85 2.08 -16.54
N MET A 186 1.40 2.58 -15.40
CA MET A 186 0.38 3.61 -15.37
C MET A 186 0.88 4.91 -15.99
N LEU A 187 2.07 5.38 -15.60
CA LEU A 187 2.67 6.59 -16.17
C LEU A 187 2.87 6.45 -17.69
N GLU A 188 3.34 5.29 -18.16
CA GLU A 188 3.48 4.95 -19.58
C GLU A 188 2.14 4.96 -20.31
N ALA A 189 1.08 4.34 -19.75
CA ALA A 189 -0.26 4.34 -20.33
C ALA A 189 -0.86 5.76 -20.41
N LEU A 190 -0.42 6.62 -19.51
CA LEU A 190 -0.76 8.04 -19.49
C LEU A 190 0.19 8.86 -20.40
N GLY A 191 1.20 8.28 -21.05
CA GLY A 191 2.13 9.03 -21.91
C GLY A 191 2.99 10.04 -21.12
N ALA A 192 3.19 9.80 -19.82
CA ALA A 192 4.17 10.51 -19.03
C ALA A 192 5.56 9.91 -19.31
N GLU A 193 6.51 10.76 -19.70
CA GLU A 193 7.92 10.37 -19.85
C GLU A 193 8.47 9.89 -18.50
N PRO A 194 9.38 8.90 -18.48
CA PRO A 194 9.96 8.38 -17.25
C PRO A 194 10.80 9.48 -16.58
N THR A 195 10.28 10.06 -15.50
CA THR A 195 11.11 10.88 -14.61
C THR A 195 12.14 9.95 -13.96
N GLN A 196 13.43 10.18 -14.20
CA GLN A 196 14.49 9.52 -13.43
C GLN A 196 14.29 9.89 -11.96
N GLU A 197 13.77 8.95 -11.16
CA GLU A 197 13.81 9.06 -9.71
C GLU A 197 15.28 8.91 -9.28
N ALA A 198 15.83 9.98 -8.68
CA ALA A 198 17.20 10.06 -8.16
C ALA A 198 17.35 9.40 -6.79
#